data_AF-A0A2J4Q0G6-F1
#
_entry.id   AF-A0A2J4Q0G6-F1
#
_cell.length_a   1.000
_cell.length_b   1.000
_cell.length_c   1.000
_cell.angle_alpha   90.00
_cell.angle_beta   90.00
_cell.angle_gamma   90.00
#
_symmetry.space_group_name_H-M   'P 1'
#
loop_
_entity.id
_entity.type
_entity.pdbx_description
1 polymer ?
#
loop_
_entity_poly.entity_id
_entity_poly.type
_entity_poly.pdbx_seq_one_letter_code
_entity_poly.pdbx_strand_id
1 'polypeptide(L)'
;PQIFNDEVVIPAFLNRGVSLDDARDYSVVGCVELSIPGRTYGLHDIAMFNLLKVMEIVMLENESNPDITWDGLINQIRDKIRYYIKLMVEGSNICDIGHRDWAPVPLLSSFIEDCVQHGQDITEGGARYNFSGVQGIGIANLSDSLHALKGMVFEQKRLSFAELIAVLKANFQTPEGEKIRARLINRFEKYGNDIDEVDNISADLLRFYCKEVEQYRNPRGGRFTPGSYTVSAHVPLGSVVGATPDGRLAGEQLADGGLSPMLGQDVQGPTAVLKSVSKLDNFLLSNGTLLNVKFTPATLAGDGGLNKLADFLQAFTRLKLQHIQFNVVNADTLREAQQRPQDFAGLVVRVAGYSAFFVELSQEIQDDIIRRTAHQL
;
A
#
# COMPACT_ATOMS: atom_id res chain seq x y z
N PRO A 1 -0.92 -15.84 12.28
CA PRO A 1 -1.85 -15.83 11.13
C PRO A 1 -2.00 -14.40 10.62
N GLN A 2 -2.54 -14.22 9.41
CA GLN A 2 -3.12 -12.93 9.00
C GLN A 2 -4.43 -12.72 9.75
N ILE A 3 -4.77 -11.47 10.07
CA ILE A 3 -6.03 -11.14 10.75
C ILE A 3 -6.80 -10.15 9.88
N PHE A 4 -8.04 -10.50 9.56
CA PHE A 4 -8.98 -9.67 8.81
C PHE A 4 -10.12 -9.24 9.72
N ASN A 5 -10.71 -8.07 9.42
CA ASN A 5 -11.75 -7.47 10.23
C ASN A 5 -13.09 -7.45 9.48
N ASP A 6 -13.97 -8.39 9.82
CA ASP A 6 -15.31 -8.53 9.25
C ASP A 6 -16.13 -7.23 9.34
N GLU A 7 -15.93 -6.45 10.40
CA GLU A 7 -16.59 -5.16 10.64
C GLU A 7 -16.27 -4.10 9.58
N VAL A 8 -15.26 -4.34 8.74
CA VAL A 8 -14.81 -3.48 7.65
C VAL A 8 -15.01 -4.16 6.31
N VAL A 9 -14.62 -5.44 6.22
CA VAL A 9 -14.68 -6.21 4.98
C VAL A 9 -16.12 -6.37 4.49
N ILE A 10 -17.05 -6.76 5.37
CA ILE A 10 -18.45 -6.97 4.99
C ILE A 10 -19.05 -5.65 4.46
N PRO A 11 -18.99 -4.51 5.17
CA PRO A 11 -19.47 -3.24 4.62
C PRO A 11 -18.76 -2.80 3.33
N ALA A 12 -17.45 -3.07 3.18
CA ALA A 12 -16.72 -2.76 1.96
C ALA A 12 -17.29 -3.51 0.74
N PHE A 13 -17.68 -4.78 0.91
CA PHE A 13 -18.35 -5.57 -0.14
C PHE A 13 -19.77 -5.09 -0.43
N LEU A 14 -20.54 -4.74 0.59
CA LEU A 14 -21.89 -4.17 0.41
C LEU A 14 -21.83 -2.87 -0.42
N ASN A 15 -20.82 -2.02 -0.18
CA ASN A 15 -20.56 -0.81 -0.96
C ASN A 15 -20.24 -1.09 -2.44
N ARG A 16 -19.92 -2.35 -2.79
CA ARG A 16 -19.67 -2.82 -4.17
C ARG A 16 -20.82 -3.62 -4.76
N GLY A 17 -21.96 -3.71 -4.08
CA GLY A 17 -23.16 -4.38 -4.56
C GLY A 17 -23.16 -5.89 -4.35
N VAL A 18 -22.25 -6.41 -3.53
CA VAL A 18 -22.31 -7.79 -3.06
C VAL A 18 -23.44 -7.93 -2.04
N SER A 19 -24.17 -9.05 -2.07
CA SER A 19 -25.26 -9.30 -1.13
C SER A 19 -24.70 -9.47 0.30
N LEU A 20 -25.53 -9.27 1.33
CA LEU A 20 -25.06 -9.47 2.71
C LEU A 20 -24.68 -10.92 3.00
N ASP A 21 -25.42 -11.88 2.44
CA ASP A 21 -25.16 -13.30 2.64
C ASP A 21 -23.85 -13.70 1.97
N ASP A 22 -23.60 -13.21 0.75
CA ASP A 22 -22.34 -13.43 0.04
C ASP A 22 -21.17 -12.73 0.72
N ALA A 23 -21.34 -11.47 1.16
CA ALA A 23 -20.29 -10.71 1.83
C ALA A 23 -19.85 -11.34 3.16
N ARG A 24 -20.75 -12.03 3.88
CA ARG A 24 -20.42 -12.79 5.10
C ARG A 24 -19.64 -14.08 4.84
N ASP A 25 -19.67 -14.56 3.61
CA ASP A 25 -18.99 -15.76 3.15
C ASP A 25 -17.69 -15.43 2.38
N TYR A 26 -17.17 -14.21 2.56
CA TYR A 26 -15.94 -13.80 1.90
C TYR A 26 -14.75 -14.65 2.33
N SER A 27 -13.74 -14.71 1.46
CA SER A 27 -12.45 -15.32 1.77
C SER A 27 -11.30 -14.51 1.19
N VAL A 28 -10.10 -14.86 1.63
CA VAL A 28 -8.85 -14.23 1.20
C VAL A 28 -8.30 -14.98 -0.01
N VAL A 29 -7.92 -14.24 -1.04
CA VAL A 29 -7.23 -14.74 -2.23
C VAL A 29 -5.82 -14.18 -2.23
N GLY A 30 -4.83 -15.05 -2.46
CA GLY A 30 -3.44 -14.61 -2.58
C GLY A 30 -2.87 -14.04 -1.27
N CYS A 31 -2.60 -12.74 -1.28
CA CYS A 31 -1.97 -12.01 -0.18
C CYS A 31 -3.00 -11.53 0.83
N VAL A 32 -3.80 -10.53 0.44
CA VAL A 32 -4.81 -9.84 1.24
C VAL A 32 -6.07 -9.50 0.45
N GLU A 33 -6.13 -9.95 -0.80
CA GLU A 33 -7.23 -9.69 -1.70
C GLU A 33 -8.47 -10.42 -1.19
N LEU A 34 -9.63 -9.78 -1.37
CA LEU A 34 -10.89 -10.28 -0.83
C LEU A 34 -11.79 -10.71 -1.99
N SER A 35 -12.39 -11.89 -1.85
CA SER A 35 -13.24 -12.47 -2.89
C SER A 35 -14.42 -13.23 -2.29
N ILE A 36 -15.44 -13.50 -3.09
CA ILE A 36 -16.54 -14.40 -2.71
C ILE A 36 -16.28 -15.76 -3.38
N PRO A 37 -15.94 -16.81 -2.60
CA PRO A 37 -15.60 -18.12 -3.12
C PRO A 37 -16.67 -18.65 -4.09
N GLY A 38 -16.24 -19.11 -5.26
CA GLY A 38 -17.13 -19.68 -6.28
C GLY A 38 -18.04 -18.67 -6.98
N ARG A 39 -18.06 -17.37 -6.61
CA ARG A 39 -19.00 -16.37 -7.16
C ARG A 39 -18.31 -15.18 -7.81
N THR A 40 -17.02 -14.98 -7.56
CA THR A 40 -16.28 -13.79 -8.01
C THR A 40 -15.19 -14.12 -9.03
N TYR A 41 -15.11 -13.29 -10.08
CA TYR A 41 -13.89 -13.12 -10.88
C TYR A 41 -13.32 -11.72 -10.67
N GLY A 42 -12.35 -11.60 -9.77
CA GLY A 42 -11.93 -10.31 -9.25
C GLY A 42 -10.78 -9.63 -9.97
N LEU A 43 -9.99 -10.37 -10.78
CA LEU A 43 -8.69 -9.94 -11.31
C LEU A 43 -7.96 -9.05 -10.28
N HIS A 44 -7.75 -9.60 -9.09
CA HIS A 44 -7.48 -8.81 -7.89
C HIS A 44 -6.14 -8.07 -7.92
N ASP A 45 -5.21 -8.47 -8.80
CA ASP A 45 -3.93 -7.80 -8.99
C ASP A 45 -3.66 -7.42 -10.45
N ILE A 46 -4.62 -6.73 -11.09
CA ILE A 46 -4.50 -6.38 -12.52
C ILE A 46 -3.50 -5.25 -12.78
N ALA A 47 -3.30 -4.36 -11.81
CA ALA A 47 -2.35 -3.26 -11.93
C ALA A 47 -1.92 -2.67 -10.58
N MET A 48 -0.70 -2.14 -10.55
CA MET A 48 -0.12 -1.43 -9.41
C MET A 48 0.15 0.03 -9.77
N PHE A 49 -0.40 0.95 -8.98
CA PHE A 49 -0.39 2.39 -9.23
C PHE A 49 0.53 3.11 -8.23
N ASN A 50 1.63 3.67 -8.73
CA ASN A 50 2.62 4.39 -7.93
C ASN A 50 2.22 5.85 -7.71
N LEU A 51 1.59 6.15 -6.57
CA LEU A 51 1.12 7.50 -6.23
C LEU A 51 2.29 8.49 -6.04
N LEU A 52 3.42 8.02 -5.50
CA LEU A 52 4.60 8.85 -5.30
C LEU A 52 5.22 9.29 -6.63
N LYS A 53 5.21 8.42 -7.64
CA LYS A 53 5.68 8.75 -8.99
C LYS A 53 4.85 9.87 -9.62
N VAL A 54 3.54 9.90 -9.36
CA VAL A 54 2.67 10.98 -9.85
C VAL A 54 3.06 12.32 -9.24
N MET A 55 3.35 12.36 -7.93
CA MET A 55 3.86 13.57 -7.27
C MET A 55 5.18 14.02 -7.89
N GLU A 56 6.14 13.10 -8.11
CA GLU A 56 7.43 13.41 -8.73
C GLU A 56 7.25 14.05 -10.13
N ILE A 57 6.39 13.48 -10.97
CA ILE A 57 6.10 14.01 -12.31
C ILE A 57 5.58 15.45 -12.22
N VAL A 58 4.58 15.71 -11.38
CA VAL A 58 3.99 17.05 -11.23
C VAL A 58 5.02 18.04 -10.68
N MET A 59 5.86 17.60 -9.76
CA MET A 59 6.93 18.44 -9.22
C MET A 59 7.94 18.84 -10.29
N LEU A 60 8.34 17.91 -11.16
CA LEU A 60 9.26 18.18 -12.25
C LEU A 60 8.63 19.07 -13.35
N GLU A 61 7.35 18.87 -13.67
CA GLU A 61 6.60 19.72 -14.61
C GLU A 61 6.54 21.20 -14.14
N ASN A 62 6.64 21.44 -12.83
CA ASN A 62 6.57 22.77 -12.21
C ASN A 62 7.94 23.35 -11.78
N GLU A 63 9.07 22.72 -12.14
CA GLU A 63 10.41 23.18 -11.73
C GLU A 63 10.67 24.65 -12.08
N SER A 64 10.23 25.08 -13.27
CA SER A 64 10.41 26.44 -13.79
C SER A 64 9.20 27.35 -13.57
N ASN A 65 8.23 26.93 -12.75
CA ASN A 65 7.00 27.69 -12.50
C ASN A 65 7.17 28.58 -11.25
N PRO A 66 7.41 29.89 -11.39
CA PRO A 66 7.60 30.79 -10.24
C PRO A 66 6.31 31.04 -9.46
N ASP A 67 5.15 30.78 -10.07
CA ASP A 67 3.83 31.08 -9.51
C ASP A 67 3.14 29.84 -8.90
N ILE A 68 3.88 28.74 -8.73
CA ILE A 68 3.33 27.52 -8.13
C ILE A 68 2.87 27.80 -6.69
N THR A 69 1.63 27.45 -6.40
CA THR A 69 1.04 27.51 -5.05
C THR A 69 0.82 26.10 -4.51
N TRP A 70 0.68 25.98 -3.20
CA TRP A 70 0.35 24.70 -2.55
C TRP A 70 -0.94 24.08 -3.13
N ASP A 71 -2.02 24.85 -3.20
CA ASP A 71 -3.29 24.37 -3.73
C ASP A 71 -3.20 24.03 -5.22
N GLY A 72 -2.45 24.84 -5.99
CA GLY A 72 -2.16 24.56 -7.40
C GLY A 72 -1.42 23.23 -7.58
N LEU A 73 -0.41 22.95 -6.75
CA LEU A 73 0.35 21.71 -6.78
C LEU A 73 -0.54 20.50 -6.46
N ILE A 74 -1.32 20.56 -5.39
CA ILE A 74 -2.22 19.46 -4.99
C ILE A 74 -3.29 19.20 -6.05
N ASN A 75 -3.85 20.24 -6.67
CA ASN A 75 -4.82 20.07 -7.75
C ASN A 75 -4.19 19.40 -8.98
N GLN A 76 -2.97 19.80 -9.36
CA GLN A 76 -2.25 19.14 -10.46
C GLN A 76 -1.92 17.67 -10.15
N ILE A 77 -1.59 17.33 -8.89
CA ILE A 77 -1.43 15.93 -8.45
C ILE A 77 -2.72 15.14 -8.64
N ARG A 78 -3.86 15.67 -8.18
CA ARG A 78 -5.17 15.02 -8.37
C ARG A 78 -5.51 14.84 -9.85
N ASP A 79 -5.25 15.85 -10.67
CA ASP A 79 -5.48 15.78 -12.11
C ASP A 79 -4.59 14.74 -12.79
N LYS A 80 -3.32 14.62 -12.38
CA LYS A 80 -2.45 13.56 -12.89
C LYS A 80 -2.82 12.17 -12.39
N ILE A 81 -3.26 12.03 -11.14
CA ILE A 81 -3.81 10.77 -10.63
C ILE A 81 -4.97 10.33 -11.54
N ARG A 82 -5.93 11.22 -11.83
CA ARG A 82 -7.05 10.94 -12.74
C ARG A 82 -6.59 10.52 -14.13
N TYR A 83 -5.66 11.28 -14.71
CA TYR A 83 -5.12 11.00 -16.03
C TYR A 83 -4.48 9.60 -16.11
N TYR A 84 -3.61 9.26 -15.15
CA TYR A 84 -2.92 7.96 -15.16
C TYR A 84 -3.84 6.80 -14.77
N ILE A 85 -4.84 7.00 -13.91
CA ILE A 85 -5.85 5.96 -13.63
C ILE A 85 -6.59 5.60 -14.92
N LYS A 86 -6.99 6.60 -15.72
CA LYS A 86 -7.66 6.36 -17.00
C LYS A 86 -6.78 5.48 -17.92
N LEU A 87 -5.51 5.81 -18.07
CA LEU A 87 -4.58 5.01 -18.90
C LEU A 87 -4.37 3.59 -18.35
N MET A 88 -4.24 3.46 -17.03
CA MET A 88 -4.12 2.16 -16.37
C MET A 88 -5.36 1.29 -16.64
N VAL A 89 -6.56 1.86 -16.53
CA VAL A 89 -7.83 1.17 -16.82
C VAL A 89 -7.91 0.75 -18.28
N GLU A 90 -7.55 1.63 -19.22
CA GLU A 90 -7.51 1.31 -20.65
C GLU A 90 -6.57 0.13 -20.93
N GLY A 91 -5.33 0.17 -20.40
CA GLY A 91 -4.37 -0.93 -20.52
C GLY A 91 -4.86 -2.23 -19.88
N SER A 92 -5.43 -2.14 -18.68
CA SER A 92 -6.00 -3.30 -17.95
C SER A 92 -7.13 -3.96 -18.74
N ASN A 93 -8.02 -3.17 -19.34
CA ASN A 93 -9.14 -3.67 -20.14
C ASN A 93 -8.67 -4.32 -21.45
N ILE A 94 -7.58 -3.84 -22.06
CA ILE A 94 -6.96 -4.50 -23.22
C ILE A 94 -6.47 -5.90 -22.83
N CYS A 95 -5.81 -6.04 -21.67
CA CYS A 95 -5.39 -7.35 -21.17
C CYS A 95 -6.57 -8.28 -20.86
N ASP A 96 -7.64 -7.75 -20.25
CA ASP A 96 -8.87 -8.49 -19.92
C ASP A 96 -9.54 -9.05 -21.20
N ILE A 97 -9.68 -8.20 -22.24
CA ILE A 97 -10.17 -8.59 -23.57
C ILE A 97 -9.26 -9.66 -24.21
N GLY A 98 -7.94 -9.50 -24.09
CA GLY A 98 -6.98 -10.48 -24.60
C GLY A 98 -7.17 -11.87 -23.98
N HIS A 99 -7.41 -11.94 -22.66
CA HIS A 99 -7.67 -13.21 -21.99
C HIS A 99 -8.99 -13.84 -22.46
N ARG A 100 -10.04 -13.04 -22.60
CA ARG A 100 -11.33 -13.51 -23.13
C ARG A 100 -11.19 -14.11 -24.53
N ASP A 101 -10.50 -13.41 -25.42
CA ASP A 101 -10.46 -13.78 -26.84
C ASP A 101 -9.50 -14.95 -27.12
N TRP A 102 -8.43 -15.09 -26.33
CA TRP A 102 -7.33 -16.03 -26.62
C TRP A 102 -7.10 -17.11 -25.56
N ALA A 103 -7.59 -16.92 -24.34
CA ALA A 103 -7.33 -17.82 -23.22
C ALA A 103 -8.58 -18.02 -22.32
N PRO A 104 -9.75 -18.39 -22.86
CA PRO A 104 -10.88 -18.78 -22.02
C PRO A 104 -10.54 -20.01 -21.19
N VAL A 105 -11.18 -20.17 -20.03
CA VAL A 105 -10.84 -21.21 -19.04
C VAL A 105 -12.06 -22.05 -18.64
N PRO A 106 -12.61 -22.89 -19.55
CA PRO A 106 -13.88 -23.59 -19.33
C PRO A 106 -13.92 -24.47 -18.07
N LEU A 107 -12.78 -25.08 -17.71
CA LEU A 107 -12.70 -25.89 -16.49
C LEU A 107 -12.89 -25.03 -15.24
N LEU A 108 -12.23 -23.86 -15.16
CA LEU A 108 -12.42 -22.94 -14.04
C LEU A 108 -13.86 -22.43 -14.01
N SER A 109 -14.39 -22.04 -15.17
CA SER A 109 -15.77 -21.57 -15.33
C SER A 109 -16.80 -22.60 -14.84
N SER A 110 -16.51 -23.90 -14.93
CA SER A 110 -17.41 -24.94 -14.42
C SER A 110 -17.55 -24.99 -12.89
N PHE A 111 -16.61 -24.39 -12.16
CA PHE A 111 -16.62 -24.30 -10.69
C PHE A 111 -17.12 -22.95 -10.17
N ILE A 112 -17.50 -22.03 -11.06
CA ILE A 112 -17.96 -20.70 -10.72
C ILE A 112 -19.46 -20.62 -10.97
N GLU A 113 -20.20 -20.19 -9.95
CA GLU A 113 -21.63 -19.96 -10.01
C GLU A 113 -21.98 -19.01 -11.17
N ASP A 114 -23.16 -19.24 -11.74
CA ASP A 114 -23.74 -18.50 -12.86
C ASP A 114 -23.06 -18.70 -14.23
N CYS A 115 -21.77 -19.09 -14.31
CA CYS A 115 -21.08 -19.36 -15.58
C CYS A 115 -21.78 -20.44 -16.43
N VAL A 116 -22.06 -21.61 -15.84
CA VAL A 116 -22.72 -22.73 -16.53
C VAL A 116 -24.17 -22.38 -16.91
N GLN A 117 -24.87 -21.67 -16.02
CA GLN A 117 -26.26 -21.27 -16.26
C GLN A 117 -26.38 -20.26 -17.41
N HIS A 118 -25.42 -19.33 -17.52
CA HIS A 118 -25.35 -18.35 -18.60
C HIS A 118 -24.72 -18.90 -19.88
N GLY A 119 -24.03 -20.05 -19.81
CA GLY A 119 -23.26 -20.58 -20.93
C GLY A 119 -22.11 -19.65 -21.34
N GLN A 120 -21.53 -18.94 -20.36
CA GLN A 120 -20.48 -17.93 -20.57
C GLN A 120 -19.23 -18.29 -19.77
N ASP A 121 -18.06 -18.12 -20.40
CA ASP A 121 -16.80 -18.29 -19.67
C ASP A 121 -16.65 -17.19 -18.61
N ILE A 122 -15.89 -17.47 -17.55
CA ILE A 122 -15.57 -16.49 -16.52
C ILE A 122 -14.85 -15.26 -17.10
N THR A 123 -14.05 -15.45 -18.17
CA THR A 123 -13.38 -14.34 -18.88
C THR A 123 -14.35 -13.49 -19.71
N GLU A 124 -15.54 -14.00 -20.04
CA GLU A 124 -16.63 -13.27 -20.69
C GLU A 124 -17.57 -12.57 -19.70
N GLY A 125 -17.36 -12.77 -18.40
CA GLY A 125 -18.18 -12.19 -17.33
C GLY A 125 -19.28 -13.12 -16.81
N GLY A 126 -19.17 -14.43 -17.02
CA GLY A 126 -20.16 -15.40 -16.54
C GLY A 126 -20.33 -15.47 -15.01
N ALA A 127 -19.34 -15.01 -14.24
CA ALA A 127 -19.40 -15.00 -12.77
C ALA A 127 -20.44 -14.01 -12.23
N ARG A 128 -21.01 -14.29 -11.05
CA ARG A 128 -21.94 -13.41 -10.35
C ARG A 128 -21.39 -12.02 -10.08
N TYR A 129 -20.14 -11.96 -9.62
CA TYR A 129 -19.43 -10.73 -9.29
C TYR A 129 -18.18 -10.60 -10.14
N ASN A 130 -18.11 -9.55 -10.95
CA ASN A 130 -16.93 -9.23 -11.75
C ASN A 130 -16.28 -7.95 -11.22
N PHE A 131 -15.01 -8.04 -10.84
CA PHE A 131 -14.20 -6.89 -10.43
C PHE A 131 -12.88 -6.84 -11.19
N SER A 132 -12.18 -5.71 -11.07
CA SER A 132 -10.79 -5.53 -11.46
C SER A 132 -10.07 -4.78 -10.36
N GLY A 133 -9.16 -5.48 -9.66
CA GLY A 133 -8.48 -4.98 -8.47
C GLY A 133 -7.19 -4.22 -8.77
N VAL A 134 -7.11 -2.95 -8.35
CA VAL A 134 -5.96 -2.07 -8.62
C VAL A 134 -5.37 -1.46 -7.35
N GLN A 135 -4.04 -1.44 -7.26
CA GLN A 135 -3.33 -1.25 -5.98
C GLN A 135 -2.73 0.16 -5.92
N GLY A 136 -3.19 0.98 -4.98
CA GLY A 136 -2.58 2.29 -4.69
C GLY A 136 -1.37 2.12 -3.77
N ILE A 137 -0.18 2.50 -4.23
CA ILE A 137 1.09 2.25 -3.54
C ILE A 137 1.85 3.57 -3.29
N GLY A 138 2.59 3.62 -2.17
CA GLY A 138 3.47 4.74 -1.81
C GLY A 138 2.80 5.83 -0.98
N ILE A 139 1.71 5.52 -0.28
CA ILE A 139 0.90 6.52 0.43
C ILE A 139 1.65 7.17 1.61
N ALA A 140 2.43 6.39 2.36
CA ALA A 140 3.25 6.90 3.47
C ALA A 140 4.30 7.89 2.95
N ASN A 141 5.06 7.49 1.93
CA ASN A 141 6.05 8.36 1.29
C ASN A 141 5.44 9.62 0.71
N LEU A 142 4.27 9.51 0.07
CA LEU A 142 3.54 10.64 -0.50
C LEU A 142 3.15 11.64 0.59
N SER A 143 2.56 11.15 1.68
CA SER A 143 2.15 11.97 2.82
C SER A 143 3.34 12.67 3.48
N ASP A 144 4.39 11.92 3.82
CA ASP A 144 5.61 12.46 4.44
C ASP A 144 6.28 13.51 3.52
N SER A 145 6.33 13.23 2.22
CA SER A 145 6.91 14.13 1.23
C SER A 145 6.12 15.42 1.10
N LEU A 146 4.79 15.31 0.99
CA LEU A 146 3.93 16.48 0.86
C LEU A 146 3.92 17.34 2.13
N HIS A 147 3.95 16.72 3.31
CA HIS A 147 4.07 17.45 4.58
C HIS A 147 5.39 18.23 4.65
N ALA A 148 6.52 17.58 4.37
CA ALA A 148 7.83 18.23 4.39
C ALA A 148 7.98 19.31 3.31
N LEU A 149 7.47 19.06 2.11
CA LEU A 149 7.47 20.02 0.99
C LEU A 149 6.64 21.26 1.33
N LYS A 150 5.42 21.06 1.86
CA LYS A 150 4.54 22.14 2.29
C LYS A 150 5.23 23.04 3.32
N GLY A 151 5.78 22.42 4.35
CA GLY A 151 6.46 23.12 5.42
C GLY A 151 7.71 23.87 4.95
N MET A 152 8.60 23.22 4.19
CA MET A 152 9.86 23.86 3.76
C MET A 152 9.66 24.98 2.75
N VAL A 153 8.77 24.79 1.77
CA VAL A 153 8.65 25.68 0.61
C VAL A 153 7.55 26.72 0.79
N PHE A 154 6.36 26.30 1.21
CA PHE A 154 5.18 27.17 1.18
C PHE A 154 4.92 27.88 2.52
N GLU A 155 5.21 27.22 3.64
CA GLU A 155 4.94 27.78 4.97
C GLU A 155 6.16 28.51 5.55
N GLN A 156 7.28 27.79 5.73
CA GLN A 156 8.49 28.33 6.35
C GLN A 156 9.37 29.09 5.35
N LYS A 157 9.16 28.88 4.04
CA LYS A 157 9.92 29.51 2.94
C LYS A 157 11.44 29.42 3.13
N ARG A 158 11.91 28.27 3.59
CA ARG A 158 13.34 27.96 3.84
C ARG A 158 14.07 27.61 2.55
N LEU A 159 13.33 27.14 1.55
CA LEU A 159 13.78 26.87 0.19
C LEU A 159 12.70 27.38 -0.77
N SER A 160 13.10 27.90 -1.93
CA SER A 160 12.21 28.01 -3.07
C SER A 160 11.88 26.63 -3.64
N PHE A 161 10.78 26.54 -4.41
CA PHE A 161 10.39 25.30 -5.06
C PHE A 161 11.50 24.78 -5.99
N ALA A 162 12.09 25.66 -6.81
CA ALA A 162 13.19 25.32 -7.72
C ALA A 162 14.45 24.82 -6.97
N GLU A 163 14.81 25.43 -5.83
CA GLU A 163 15.94 24.96 -5.03
C GLU A 163 15.69 23.56 -4.45
N LEU A 164 14.47 23.28 -3.97
CA LEU A 164 14.12 21.93 -3.52
C LEU A 164 14.26 20.92 -4.66
N ILE A 165 13.72 21.21 -5.86
CA ILE A 165 13.85 20.33 -7.03
C ILE A 165 15.32 20.08 -7.38
N ALA A 166 16.16 21.12 -7.38
CA ALA A 166 17.58 20.99 -7.67
C ALA A 166 18.29 20.05 -6.67
N VAL A 167 17.97 20.16 -5.38
CA VAL A 167 18.50 19.29 -4.32
C VAL A 167 18.07 17.84 -4.51
N LEU A 168 16.80 17.60 -4.87
CA LEU A 168 16.27 16.25 -5.14
C LEU A 168 16.91 15.64 -6.39
N LYS A 169 17.07 16.40 -7.48
CA LYS A 169 17.76 15.94 -8.70
C LYS A 169 19.22 15.57 -8.45
N ALA A 170 19.89 16.29 -7.55
CA ALA A 170 21.23 15.97 -7.10
C ALA A 170 21.27 14.79 -6.10
N ASN A 171 20.13 14.16 -5.81
CA ASN A 171 20.00 13.06 -4.85
C ASN A 171 20.64 13.37 -3.48
N PHE A 172 20.55 14.64 -3.06
CA PHE A 172 21.17 15.16 -1.83
C PHE A 172 22.71 15.05 -1.74
N GLN A 173 23.42 14.81 -2.85
CA GLN A 173 24.87 14.54 -2.85
C GLN A 173 25.76 15.77 -2.65
N THR A 174 25.18 16.97 -2.52
CA THR A 174 25.94 18.20 -2.22
C THR A 174 26.02 18.40 -0.70
N PRO A 175 27.05 19.11 -0.18
CA PRO A 175 27.15 19.40 1.27
C PRO A 175 25.92 20.12 1.82
N GLU A 176 25.29 20.99 1.03
CA GLU A 176 24.03 21.64 1.34
C GLU A 176 22.85 20.66 1.25
N GLY A 177 22.85 19.80 0.24
CA GLY A 177 21.86 18.74 0.04
C GLY A 177 21.78 17.76 1.21
N GLU A 178 22.92 17.34 1.75
CA GLU A 178 22.97 16.47 2.94
C GLU A 178 22.33 17.14 4.17
N LYS A 179 22.61 18.44 4.38
CA LYS A 179 22.01 19.23 5.47
C LYS A 179 20.50 19.38 5.28
N ILE A 180 20.05 19.60 4.05
CA ILE A 180 18.63 19.69 3.70
C ILE A 180 17.94 18.35 3.94
N ARG A 181 18.53 17.24 3.48
CA ARG A 181 18.02 15.89 3.71
C ARG A 181 17.85 15.60 5.20
N ALA A 182 18.88 15.89 6.00
CA ALA A 182 18.82 15.74 7.45
C ALA A 182 17.69 16.57 8.06
N ARG A 183 17.41 17.76 7.53
CA ARG A 183 16.28 18.58 8.00
C ARG A 183 14.92 17.98 7.60
N LEU A 184 14.77 17.52 6.36
CA LEU A 184 13.55 16.87 5.87
C LEU A 184 13.17 15.61 6.69
N ILE A 185 14.18 14.85 7.11
CA ILE A 185 13.99 13.66 7.94
C ILE A 185 13.63 14.02 9.38
N ASN A 186 14.36 14.96 10.01
CA ASN A 186 14.31 15.15 11.46
C ASN A 186 13.43 16.31 11.95
N ARG A 187 12.90 17.16 11.05
CA ARG A 187 12.10 18.35 11.43
C ARG A 187 10.65 18.31 10.98
N PHE A 188 10.26 17.27 10.26
CA PHE A 188 8.90 17.09 9.80
C PHE A 188 8.36 15.78 10.34
N GLU A 189 7.13 15.83 10.80
CA GLU A 189 6.46 14.68 11.34
C GLU A 189 6.17 13.66 10.24
N LYS A 190 6.04 12.39 10.66
CA LYS A 190 5.92 11.26 9.74
C LYS A 190 4.64 10.48 10.01
N TYR A 191 4.03 10.00 8.94
CA TYR A 191 2.87 9.12 8.97
C TYR A 191 3.15 7.88 9.84
N GLY A 192 2.17 7.45 10.63
CA GLY A 192 2.30 6.32 11.55
C GLY A 192 2.52 6.70 13.02
N ASN A 193 2.46 7.99 13.36
CA ASN A 193 2.72 8.51 14.71
C ASN A 193 1.50 9.17 15.38
N ASP A 194 0.29 8.95 14.84
CA ASP A 194 -0.97 9.59 15.29
C ASP A 194 -0.94 11.12 15.19
N ILE A 195 -0.42 11.66 14.08
CA ILE A 195 -0.28 13.10 13.85
C ILE A 195 -1.19 13.51 12.70
N ASP A 196 -2.29 14.21 13.03
CA ASP A 196 -3.36 14.55 12.09
C ASP A 196 -2.87 15.31 10.86
N GLU A 197 -1.87 16.18 11.00
CA GLU A 197 -1.40 17.02 9.89
C GLU A 197 -0.80 16.20 8.74
N VAL A 198 -0.01 15.17 9.06
CA VAL A 198 0.59 14.28 8.06
C VAL A 198 -0.38 13.17 7.66
N ASP A 199 -1.10 12.58 8.64
CA ASP A 199 -2.03 11.48 8.39
C ASP A 199 -3.22 11.88 7.51
N ASN A 200 -3.71 13.12 7.61
CA ASN A 200 -4.84 13.57 6.79
C ASN A 200 -4.45 13.82 5.32
N ILE A 201 -3.16 14.06 5.01
CA ILE A 201 -2.68 14.17 3.63
C ILE A 201 -2.82 12.81 2.92
N SER A 202 -2.41 11.73 3.58
CA SER A 202 -2.59 10.37 3.05
C SER A 202 -4.07 10.00 2.97
N ALA A 203 -4.86 10.31 4.00
CA ALA A 203 -6.30 10.04 4.00
C ALA A 203 -7.03 10.69 2.82
N ASP A 204 -6.75 11.97 2.54
CA ASP A 204 -7.39 12.71 1.45
C ASP A 204 -6.99 12.16 0.07
N LEU A 205 -5.70 11.99 -0.20
CA LEU A 205 -5.23 11.56 -1.52
C LEU A 205 -5.55 10.08 -1.80
N LEU A 206 -5.51 9.22 -0.78
CA LEU A 206 -5.93 7.83 -0.92
C LEU A 206 -7.44 7.73 -1.18
N ARG A 207 -8.24 8.54 -0.48
CA ARG A 207 -9.68 8.64 -0.74
C ARG A 207 -9.94 9.11 -2.17
N PHE A 208 -9.23 10.14 -2.64
CA PHE A 208 -9.34 10.63 -4.01
C PHE A 208 -9.02 9.53 -5.03
N TYR A 209 -7.89 8.82 -4.86
CA TYR A 209 -7.53 7.67 -5.68
C TYR A 209 -8.66 6.62 -5.72
N CYS A 210 -9.17 6.22 -4.55
CA CYS A 210 -10.23 5.21 -4.46
C CYS A 210 -11.52 5.65 -5.18
N LYS A 211 -11.91 6.92 -5.01
CA LYS A 211 -13.09 7.51 -5.63
C LYS A 211 -12.96 7.70 -7.12
N GLU A 212 -11.75 7.87 -7.63
CA GLU A 212 -11.49 7.91 -9.06
C GLU A 212 -11.56 6.50 -9.67
N VAL A 213 -10.91 5.51 -9.06
CA VAL A 213 -10.92 4.11 -9.51
C VAL A 213 -12.33 3.53 -9.64
N GLU A 214 -13.22 3.77 -8.66
CA GLU A 214 -14.56 3.16 -8.64
C GLU A 214 -15.52 3.65 -9.74
N GLN A 215 -15.14 4.70 -10.47
CA GLN A 215 -15.91 5.22 -11.60
C GLN A 215 -15.83 4.31 -12.82
N TYR A 216 -14.78 3.48 -12.92
CA TYR A 216 -14.49 2.69 -14.10
C TYR A 216 -15.18 1.32 -14.11
N ARG A 217 -15.34 0.76 -15.31
CA ARG A 217 -15.94 -0.56 -15.57
C ARG A 217 -14.96 -1.43 -16.34
N ASN A 218 -15.06 -2.74 -16.15
CA ASN A 218 -14.30 -3.73 -16.93
C ASN A 218 -15.17 -4.35 -18.04
N PRO A 219 -14.55 -5.04 -19.03
CA PRO A 219 -15.26 -5.64 -20.17
C PRO A 219 -16.27 -6.73 -19.78
N ARG A 220 -16.16 -7.27 -18.56
CA ARG A 220 -17.00 -8.33 -17.99
C ARG A 220 -18.28 -7.78 -17.32
N GLY A 221 -18.58 -6.49 -17.50
CA GLY A 221 -19.74 -5.83 -16.89
C GLY A 221 -19.55 -5.43 -15.41
N GLY A 222 -18.35 -5.65 -14.88
CA GLY A 222 -17.95 -5.38 -13.51
C GLY A 222 -17.38 -3.98 -13.26
N ARG A 223 -16.91 -3.73 -12.04
CA ARG A 223 -16.29 -2.46 -11.63
C ARG A 223 -14.82 -2.61 -11.27
N PHE A 224 -14.05 -1.56 -11.46
CA PHE A 224 -12.74 -1.47 -10.83
C PHE A 224 -12.89 -1.21 -9.33
N THR A 225 -12.05 -1.86 -8.54
CA THR A 225 -12.05 -1.77 -7.07
C THR A 225 -10.64 -1.47 -6.57
N PRO A 226 -10.46 -0.43 -5.74
CA PRO A 226 -9.14 -0.09 -5.24
C PRO A 226 -8.74 -1.02 -4.09
N GLY A 227 -7.44 -1.31 -4.02
CA GLY A 227 -6.75 -1.94 -2.90
C GLY A 227 -5.50 -1.15 -2.54
N SER A 228 -4.85 -1.52 -1.45
CA SER A 228 -3.54 -0.98 -1.07
C SER A 228 -2.70 -2.03 -0.37
N TYR A 229 -1.91 -2.73 -1.16
CA TYR A 229 -0.90 -3.69 -0.75
C TYR A 229 0.20 -3.72 -1.81
N THR A 230 1.39 -4.22 -1.47
CA THR A 230 2.56 -4.15 -2.35
C THR A 230 3.11 -5.50 -2.78
N VAL A 231 2.77 -6.61 -2.12
CA VAL A 231 3.53 -7.87 -2.25
C VAL A 231 5.03 -7.59 -2.00
N SER A 232 5.87 -7.59 -3.02
CA SER A 232 7.25 -7.11 -2.98
C SER A 232 7.53 -5.93 -3.92
N ALA A 233 6.49 -5.37 -4.54
CA ALA A 233 6.59 -4.34 -5.57
C ALA A 233 7.02 -2.96 -5.05
N HIS A 234 6.99 -2.71 -3.74
CA HIS A 234 7.49 -1.47 -3.15
C HIS A 234 8.99 -1.24 -3.44
N VAL A 235 9.75 -2.32 -3.68
CA VAL A 235 11.16 -2.23 -4.12
C VAL A 235 11.28 -1.79 -5.59
N PRO A 236 10.78 -2.53 -6.60
CA PRO A 236 10.90 -2.11 -8.01
C PRO A 236 10.11 -0.83 -8.33
N LEU A 237 9.00 -0.55 -7.64
CA LEU A 237 8.30 0.73 -7.80
C LEU A 237 9.10 1.89 -7.19
N GLY A 238 9.88 1.62 -6.13
CA GLY A 238 10.82 2.58 -5.58
C GLY A 238 12.01 2.84 -6.50
N SER A 239 12.52 1.81 -7.19
CA SER A 239 13.70 1.92 -8.06
C SER A 239 13.51 2.90 -9.23
N VAL A 240 12.26 3.21 -9.60
CA VAL A 240 11.90 4.13 -10.69
C VAL A 240 11.46 5.52 -10.21
N VAL A 241 11.56 5.80 -8.91
CA VAL A 241 11.26 7.11 -8.31
C VAL A 241 12.56 7.78 -7.86
N GLY A 242 12.74 9.05 -8.24
CA GLY A 242 13.85 9.89 -7.80
C GLY A 242 13.85 10.15 -6.30
N ALA A 243 14.75 11.03 -5.85
CA ALA A 243 14.80 11.43 -4.45
C ALA A 243 13.55 12.24 -4.10
N THR A 244 13.01 12.07 -2.89
CA THR A 244 11.73 12.67 -2.51
C THR A 244 11.83 13.56 -1.26
N PRO A 245 10.91 14.54 -1.09
CA PRO A 245 10.94 15.48 0.03
C PRO A 245 10.82 14.83 1.42
N ASP A 246 10.41 13.57 1.54
CA ASP A 246 10.46 12.81 2.79
C ASP A 246 11.90 12.50 3.26
N GLY A 247 12.89 12.73 2.39
CA GLY A 247 14.30 12.44 2.63
C GLY A 247 14.77 11.10 2.05
N ARG A 248 13.89 10.35 1.39
CA ARG A 248 14.23 9.11 0.69
C ARG A 248 15.12 9.42 -0.52
N LEU A 249 16.17 8.62 -0.69
CA LEU A 249 17.09 8.73 -1.83
C LEU A 249 16.46 8.16 -3.10
N ALA A 250 16.97 8.61 -4.25
CA ALA A 250 16.58 8.08 -5.55
C ALA A 250 16.81 6.56 -5.63
N GLY A 251 15.78 5.85 -6.07
CA GLY A 251 15.82 4.40 -6.24
C GLY A 251 15.65 3.58 -4.96
N GLU A 252 15.54 4.17 -3.77
CA GLU A 252 15.24 3.44 -2.53
C GLU A 252 13.83 2.83 -2.56
N GLN A 253 13.57 1.79 -1.77
CA GLN A 253 12.23 1.21 -1.70
C GLN A 253 11.18 2.22 -1.20
N LEU A 254 9.92 1.98 -1.56
CA LEU A 254 8.76 2.62 -0.94
C LEU A 254 8.40 1.91 0.37
N ALA A 255 7.48 2.51 1.14
CA ALA A 255 6.89 1.84 2.30
C ALA A 255 6.20 0.52 1.91
N ASP A 256 6.32 -0.49 2.76
CA ASP A 256 5.81 -1.83 2.50
C ASP A 256 4.34 -1.98 2.86
N GLY A 257 3.70 -3.01 2.34
CA GLY A 257 2.35 -3.36 2.76
C GLY A 257 1.25 -2.41 2.30
N GLY A 258 1.55 -1.37 1.53
CA GLY A 258 0.54 -0.44 1.03
C GLY A 258 0.16 0.63 2.06
N LEU A 259 -0.25 0.25 3.28
CA LEU A 259 -0.65 1.19 4.34
C LEU A 259 0.33 1.31 5.51
N SER A 260 1.41 0.53 5.52
CA SER A 260 2.40 0.59 6.61
C SER A 260 3.17 1.92 6.58
N PRO A 261 3.58 2.45 7.74
CA PRO A 261 4.53 3.55 7.80
C PRO A 261 5.85 3.23 7.10
N MET A 262 6.57 4.27 6.67
CA MET A 262 7.92 4.08 6.14
C MET A 262 8.85 3.57 7.25
N LEU A 263 9.76 2.66 6.89
CA LEU A 263 10.66 2.02 7.85
C LEU A 263 11.38 3.03 8.76
N GLY A 264 11.34 2.77 10.07
CA GLY A 264 11.98 3.59 11.09
C GLY A 264 11.33 4.95 11.36
N GLN A 265 10.22 5.28 10.71
CA GLN A 265 9.54 6.57 10.90
C GLN A 265 8.45 6.51 11.98
N ASP A 266 7.93 5.33 12.28
CA ASP A 266 6.90 5.02 13.27
C ASP A 266 7.48 4.83 14.68
N VAL A 267 7.75 5.96 15.36
CA VAL A 267 8.47 6.01 16.64
C VAL A 267 7.57 6.13 17.87
N GLN A 268 6.26 6.39 17.70
CA GLN A 268 5.27 6.53 18.79
C GLN A 268 4.60 5.19 19.18
N GLY A 269 5.14 4.06 18.71
CA GLY A 269 4.68 2.73 19.05
C GLY A 269 3.48 2.22 18.22
N PRO A 270 3.13 0.94 18.38
CA PRO A 270 2.23 0.24 17.45
C PRO A 270 0.78 0.74 17.55
N THR A 271 0.35 1.25 18.71
CA THR A 271 -0.99 1.85 18.86
C THR A 271 -1.12 3.15 18.07
N ALA A 272 -0.07 3.96 18.01
CA ALA A 272 -0.06 5.17 17.18
C ALA A 272 -0.15 4.82 15.69
N VAL A 273 0.53 3.75 15.26
CA VAL A 273 0.40 3.19 13.90
C VAL A 273 -1.06 2.81 13.60
N LEU A 274 -1.73 2.06 14.49
CA LEU A 274 -3.15 1.72 14.28
C LEU A 274 -4.01 2.97 14.11
N LYS A 275 -3.78 4.00 14.93
CA LYS A 275 -4.56 5.24 14.84
C LYS A 275 -4.29 6.02 13.55
N SER A 276 -3.05 6.15 13.11
CA SER A 276 -2.74 6.77 11.82
C SER A 276 -3.41 6.03 10.66
N VAL A 277 -3.32 4.70 10.63
CA VAL A 277 -3.96 3.88 9.59
C VAL A 277 -5.50 3.95 9.68
N SER A 278 -6.06 4.13 10.87
CA SER A 278 -7.52 4.28 11.07
C SER A 278 -8.11 5.56 10.45
N LYS A 279 -7.28 6.59 10.22
CA LYS A 279 -7.69 7.84 9.58
C LYS A 279 -7.93 7.65 8.07
N LEU A 280 -7.40 6.57 7.50
CA LEU A 280 -7.66 6.20 6.11
C LEU A 280 -9.06 5.59 5.95
N ASP A 281 -9.73 5.86 4.83
CA ASP A 281 -11.03 5.25 4.55
C ASP A 281 -10.89 3.79 4.10
N ASN A 282 -10.73 2.91 5.08
CA ASN A 282 -10.55 1.46 4.91
C ASN A 282 -11.76 0.78 4.24
N PHE A 283 -12.95 1.40 4.22
CA PHE A 283 -14.15 0.85 3.59
C PHE A 283 -14.17 1.02 2.07
N LEU A 284 -13.40 1.97 1.52
CA LEU A 284 -13.30 2.16 0.07
C LEU A 284 -12.39 1.11 -0.59
N LEU A 285 -11.41 0.60 0.16
CA LEU A 285 -10.37 -0.33 -0.27
C LEU A 285 -10.88 -1.78 -0.28
N SER A 286 -11.96 -2.03 -1.02
CA SER A 286 -12.64 -3.32 -1.06
C SER A 286 -11.83 -4.45 -1.71
N ASN A 287 -10.71 -4.15 -2.35
CA ASN A 287 -9.81 -5.16 -2.94
C ASN A 287 -8.70 -5.63 -1.98
N GLY A 288 -8.70 -5.19 -0.72
CA GLY A 288 -7.69 -5.58 0.25
C GLY A 288 -6.80 -4.42 0.68
N THR A 289 -6.42 -4.40 1.95
CA THR A 289 -5.36 -3.55 2.48
C THR A 289 -4.32 -4.36 3.24
N LEU A 290 -3.15 -3.78 3.49
CA LEU A 290 -2.13 -4.47 4.26
C LEU A 290 -1.44 -3.54 5.26
N LEU A 291 -1.26 -4.06 6.47
CA LEU A 291 -0.44 -3.44 7.51
C LEU A 291 0.52 -4.50 8.05
N ASN A 292 1.82 -4.22 7.89
CA ASN A 292 2.88 -5.04 8.49
C ASN A 292 3.26 -4.46 9.85
N VAL A 293 3.30 -5.32 10.86
CA VAL A 293 3.82 -4.98 12.19
C VAL A 293 4.89 -6.01 12.57
N LYS A 294 6.02 -5.56 13.10
CA LYS A 294 7.06 -6.46 13.63
C LYS A 294 7.21 -6.26 15.12
N PHE A 295 7.20 -7.36 15.86
CA PHE A 295 7.49 -7.41 17.29
C PHE A 295 8.77 -8.22 17.53
N THR A 296 9.44 -7.96 18.66
CA THR A 296 10.45 -8.89 19.16
C THR A 296 9.77 -10.07 19.88
N PRO A 297 10.37 -11.27 19.93
CA PRO A 297 9.82 -12.39 20.68
C PRO A 297 9.58 -12.08 22.17
N ALA A 298 10.44 -11.23 22.77
CA ALA A 298 10.30 -10.82 24.17
C ALA A 298 8.99 -10.05 24.43
N THR A 299 8.52 -9.27 23.46
CA THR A 299 7.26 -8.51 23.57
C THR A 299 6.04 -9.41 23.79
N LEU A 300 6.06 -10.63 23.23
CA LEU A 300 4.93 -11.56 23.25
C LEU A 300 5.14 -12.74 24.20
N ALA A 301 6.16 -12.69 25.06
CA ALA A 301 6.48 -13.76 25.97
C ALA A 301 5.48 -13.85 27.14
N GLY A 302 5.00 -15.07 27.41
CA GLY A 302 4.09 -15.37 28.51
C GLY A 302 2.68 -14.78 28.36
N ASP A 303 1.80 -15.09 29.32
CA ASP A 303 0.38 -14.70 29.26
C ASP A 303 0.19 -13.18 29.21
N GLY A 304 1.08 -12.41 29.84
CA GLY A 304 1.05 -10.95 29.79
C GLY A 304 1.26 -10.39 28.38
N GLY A 305 2.23 -10.94 27.63
CA GLY A 305 2.47 -10.54 26.24
C GLY A 305 1.31 -10.94 25.31
N LEU A 306 0.74 -12.13 25.53
CA LEU A 306 -0.43 -12.59 24.76
C LEU A 306 -1.68 -11.76 25.03
N ASN A 307 -1.93 -11.38 26.29
CA ASN A 307 -3.06 -10.50 26.65
C ASN A 307 -2.93 -9.11 26.01
N LYS A 308 -1.71 -8.53 26.02
CA LYS A 308 -1.45 -7.27 25.33
C LYS A 308 -1.67 -7.35 23.82
N LEU A 309 -1.28 -8.47 23.19
CA LEU A 309 -1.58 -8.69 21.78
C LEU A 309 -3.09 -8.81 21.52
N ALA A 310 -3.82 -9.48 22.41
CA ALA A 310 -5.28 -9.57 22.31
C ALA A 310 -5.93 -8.17 22.43
N ASP A 311 -5.48 -7.34 23.37
CA ASP A 311 -5.95 -5.95 23.52
C ASP A 311 -5.60 -5.10 22.29
N PHE A 312 -4.39 -5.29 21.74
CA PHE A 312 -3.95 -4.64 20.52
C PHE A 312 -4.83 -5.02 19.31
N LEU A 313 -5.19 -6.29 19.18
CA LEU A 313 -6.10 -6.78 18.14
C LEU A 313 -7.54 -6.25 18.35
N GLN A 314 -8.01 -6.14 19.59
CA GLN A 314 -9.29 -5.47 19.88
C GLN A 314 -9.27 -4.00 19.47
N ALA A 315 -8.17 -3.29 19.70
CA ALA A 315 -7.99 -1.91 19.24
C ALA A 315 -8.02 -1.84 17.70
N PHE A 316 -7.30 -2.72 17.00
CA PHE A 316 -7.32 -2.86 15.54
C PHE A 316 -8.76 -3.01 15.01
N THR A 317 -9.55 -3.90 15.61
CA THR A 317 -10.95 -4.13 15.22
C THR A 317 -11.81 -2.89 15.43
N ARG A 318 -11.69 -2.23 16.60
CA ARG A 318 -12.47 -1.04 16.96
C ARG A 318 -12.11 0.18 16.13
N LEU A 319 -10.85 0.31 15.74
CA LEU A 319 -10.35 1.36 14.85
C LEU A 319 -10.70 1.12 13.37
N LYS A 320 -11.40 0.02 13.05
CA LYS A 320 -11.91 -0.25 11.70
C LYS A 320 -10.81 -0.35 10.63
N LEU A 321 -9.67 -0.94 11.00
CA LEU A 321 -8.66 -1.37 10.04
C LEU A 321 -9.08 -2.70 9.43
N GLN A 322 -8.73 -2.94 8.17
CA GLN A 322 -9.20 -4.11 7.42
C GLN A 322 -8.34 -5.36 7.65
N HIS A 323 -7.01 -5.21 7.66
CA HIS A 323 -6.08 -6.34 7.78
C HIS A 323 -4.79 -5.95 8.54
N ILE A 324 -4.23 -6.92 9.28
CA ILE A 324 -2.94 -6.81 9.95
C ILE A 324 -2.21 -8.16 9.99
N GLN A 325 -0.88 -8.12 9.88
CA GLN A 325 -0.03 -9.30 10.02
C GLN A 325 1.27 -9.00 10.75
N PHE A 326 1.86 -10.05 11.34
CA PHE A 326 2.97 -9.90 12.29
C PHE A 326 4.21 -10.67 11.86
N ASN A 327 5.38 -10.03 11.98
CA ASN A 327 6.66 -10.72 12.16
C ASN A 327 7.00 -10.73 13.65
N VAL A 328 7.41 -11.88 14.19
CA VAL A 328 7.85 -12.01 15.59
C VAL A 328 9.26 -12.60 15.56
N VAL A 329 10.25 -11.76 15.32
CA VAL A 329 11.64 -12.19 15.06
C VAL A 329 12.62 -11.08 15.42
N ASN A 330 13.81 -11.47 15.89
CA ASN A 330 14.89 -10.53 16.17
C ASN A 330 15.66 -10.18 14.91
N ALA A 331 16.07 -8.91 14.78
CA ALA A 331 16.89 -8.46 13.66
C ALA A 331 18.24 -9.20 13.62
N ASP A 332 18.83 -9.53 14.77
CA ASP A 332 20.10 -10.25 14.83
C ASP A 332 19.98 -11.68 14.31
N THR A 333 18.86 -12.37 14.57
CA THR A 333 18.58 -13.69 13.99
C THR A 333 18.52 -13.62 12.47
N LEU A 334 17.91 -12.57 11.90
CA LEU A 334 17.87 -12.39 10.45
C LEU A 334 19.25 -12.10 9.87
N ARG A 335 20.06 -11.26 10.52
CA ARG A 335 21.45 -10.98 10.09
C ARG A 335 22.33 -12.23 10.15
N GLU A 336 22.18 -13.03 11.19
CA GLU A 336 22.86 -14.33 11.29
C GLU A 336 22.44 -15.28 10.16
N ALA A 337 21.15 -15.30 9.80
CA ALA A 337 20.65 -16.09 8.70
C ALA A 337 21.21 -15.65 7.33
N GLN A 338 21.52 -14.36 7.14
CA GLN A 338 22.23 -13.89 5.94
C GLN A 338 23.67 -14.43 5.87
N GLN A 339 24.35 -14.52 7.02
CA GLN A 339 25.73 -14.98 7.09
C GLN A 339 25.87 -16.51 7.03
N ARG A 340 24.88 -17.24 7.57
CA ARG A 340 24.90 -18.69 7.71
C ARG A 340 23.61 -19.33 7.18
N PRO A 341 23.25 -19.16 5.90
CA PRO A 341 21.93 -19.55 5.37
C PRO A 341 21.62 -21.05 5.54
N GLN A 342 22.63 -21.92 5.53
CA GLN A 342 22.43 -23.37 5.74
C GLN A 342 21.90 -23.70 7.14
N ASP A 343 22.29 -22.93 8.16
CA ASP A 343 21.84 -23.12 9.55
C ASP A 343 20.37 -22.66 9.75
N PHE A 344 19.85 -21.84 8.82
CA PHE A 344 18.55 -21.20 8.90
C PHE A 344 17.62 -21.56 7.72
N ALA A 345 17.83 -22.72 7.09
CA ALA A 345 17.05 -23.14 5.92
C ALA A 345 15.53 -23.18 6.17
N GLY A 346 15.10 -23.47 7.41
CA GLY A 346 13.70 -23.48 7.83
C GLY A 346 13.17 -22.15 8.37
N LEU A 347 13.95 -21.07 8.36
CA LEU A 347 13.54 -19.78 8.92
C LEU A 347 12.49 -19.12 8.01
N VAL A 348 11.26 -19.07 8.50
CA VAL A 348 10.14 -18.44 7.79
C VAL A 348 9.93 -17.01 8.30
N VAL A 349 9.78 -16.07 7.37
CA VAL A 349 9.46 -14.66 7.67
C VAL A 349 8.23 -14.21 6.90
N ARG A 350 7.57 -13.16 7.40
CA ARG A 350 6.51 -12.46 6.70
C ARG A 350 7.09 -11.39 5.77
N VAL A 351 6.72 -11.42 4.48
CA VAL A 351 7.17 -10.42 3.49
C VAL A 351 6.13 -9.29 3.40
N ALA A 352 5.13 -9.41 2.52
CA ALA A 352 3.92 -8.61 2.58
C ALA A 352 2.77 -9.43 1.99
N GLY A 353 1.94 -10.01 2.86
CA GLY A 353 0.76 -10.79 2.46
C GLY A 353 1.03 -12.28 2.33
N TYR A 354 2.30 -12.68 2.33
CA TYR A 354 2.70 -14.08 2.37
C TYR A 354 3.92 -14.32 3.28
N SER A 355 4.18 -15.60 3.54
CA SER A 355 5.35 -16.06 4.28
C SER A 355 6.30 -16.78 3.32
N ALA A 356 7.60 -16.60 3.53
CA ALA A 356 8.64 -17.20 2.69
C ALA A 356 9.81 -17.67 3.54
N PHE A 357 10.60 -18.62 3.01
CA PHE A 357 11.89 -18.96 3.59
C PHE A 357 12.84 -17.80 3.40
N PHE A 358 13.35 -17.26 4.51
CA PHE A 358 14.18 -16.05 4.51
C PHE A 358 15.39 -16.18 3.59
N VAL A 359 16.04 -17.35 3.61
CA VAL A 359 17.25 -17.63 2.85
C VAL A 359 17.02 -17.78 1.34
N GLU A 360 15.77 -17.93 0.90
CA GLU A 360 15.40 -17.98 -0.53
C GLU A 360 15.06 -16.61 -1.11
N LEU A 361 14.96 -15.58 -0.26
CA LEU A 361 14.69 -14.21 -0.69
C LEU A 361 15.96 -13.54 -1.24
N SER A 362 15.79 -12.57 -2.14
CA SER A 362 16.91 -11.73 -2.58
C SER A 362 17.46 -10.90 -1.42
N GLN A 363 18.75 -10.55 -1.48
CA GLN A 363 19.42 -9.73 -0.47
C GLN A 363 18.66 -8.41 -0.20
N GLU A 364 18.15 -7.77 -1.26
CA GLU A 364 17.37 -6.53 -1.15
C GLU A 364 16.11 -6.69 -0.30
N ILE A 365 15.36 -7.79 -0.49
CA ILE A 365 14.15 -8.07 0.29
C ILE A 365 14.51 -8.47 1.73
N GLN A 366 15.58 -9.24 1.92
CA GLN A 366 16.05 -9.59 3.26
C GLN A 366 16.42 -8.33 4.07
N ASP A 367 17.18 -7.42 3.44
CA ASP A 367 17.60 -6.16 4.05
C ASP A 367 16.40 -5.26 4.36
N ASP A 368 15.38 -5.22 3.49
CA ASP A 368 14.11 -4.54 3.75
C ASP A 368 13.45 -5.06 5.04
N ILE A 369 13.27 -6.38 5.17
CA ILE A 369 12.62 -7.00 6.35
C ILE A 369 13.41 -6.74 7.64
N ILE A 370 14.75 -6.79 7.57
CA ILE A 370 15.63 -6.51 8.71
C ILE A 370 15.43 -5.07 9.19
N ARG A 371 15.38 -4.10 8.28
CA ARG A 371 15.30 -2.66 8.58
C ARG A 371 13.95 -2.19 9.11
N ARG A 372 12.87 -2.97 8.92
CA ARG A 372 11.53 -2.62 9.44
C ARG A 372 11.56 -2.37 10.95
N THR A 373 10.71 -1.46 11.42
CA THR A 373 10.60 -1.10 12.84
C THR A 373 10.18 -2.30 13.68
N ALA A 374 10.84 -2.51 14.81
CA ALA A 374 10.47 -3.55 15.78
C ALA A 374 9.80 -2.90 17.00
N HIS A 375 8.52 -3.16 17.20
CA HIS A 375 7.73 -2.57 18.29
C HIS A 375 7.80 -3.38 19.59
N GLN A 376 7.42 -2.70 20.66
CA GLN A 376 7.16 -3.26 21.99
C GLN A 376 5.72 -2.89 22.40
N LEU A 377 5.07 -3.75 23.18
CA LEU A 377 3.70 -3.63 23.70
C LEU A 377 3.70 -3.45 25.22
#